data_AF-A0A925HKX9-F1
#
_entry.id   AF-A0A925HKX9-F1
#
_cell.length_a   1.000
_cell.length_b   1.000
_cell.length_c   1.000
_cell.angle_alpha   90.00
_cell.angle_beta   90.00
_cell.angle_gamma   90.00
#
_symmetry.space_group_name_H-M   'P 1'
#
loop_
_entity.id
_entity.type
_entity.pdbx_description
1 polymer ?
#
loop_
_entity_poly.entity_id
_entity_poly.type
_entity_poly.pdbx_seq_one_letter_code
_entity_poly.pdbx_strand_id
1 'polypeptide(L)'
;MSSIISELLAELSTFPGREEELRLVYRWHTWKPMFYRPHLFSHGKKVALLIEHVSPILKDTLGSNFDIKRAIALALVHDDPEILTGDYQAGDKAKMTPAQLAAIDAQEREAIAKLVERFPKTFAGFEYQDLQDDVQDLRTQEARVAKFMDVLDGFGEGIHELYAGNARFTSSMVNEFGTIPLFDDLNIRRRAQMLEKYPEIGALKDSHVFFEISPALDWKSILPTCSVHTKESLSKSVGYPQYDEWKKVILNSGDSEEIENLYTQREFA
;
A
#
# COMPACT_ATOMS: atom_id res chain seq x y z
N MET A 1 -8.65 8.74 -13.65
CA MET A 1 -7.33 9.08 -13.08
C MET A 1 -7.13 10.59 -13.10
N SER A 2 -6.71 11.16 -11.97
CA SER A 2 -6.47 12.61 -11.81
C SER A 2 -5.27 13.12 -12.61
N SER A 3 -5.18 14.43 -12.81
CA SER A 3 -4.13 15.07 -13.60
C SER A 3 -2.72 14.88 -13.02
N ILE A 4 -2.53 14.88 -11.69
CA ILE A 4 -1.17 14.76 -11.09
C ILE A 4 -0.64 13.34 -11.25
N ILE A 5 -1.42 12.32 -10.87
CA ILE A 5 -0.99 10.92 -10.99
C ILE A 5 -0.73 10.56 -12.46
N SER A 6 -1.59 11.00 -13.38
CA SER A 6 -1.38 10.74 -14.81
C SER A 6 -0.12 11.42 -15.37
N GLU A 7 0.21 12.65 -14.94
CA GLU A 7 1.47 13.32 -15.30
C GLU A 7 2.68 12.53 -14.79
N LEU A 8 2.65 12.11 -13.53
CA LEU A 8 3.74 11.38 -12.90
C LEU A 8 3.93 9.97 -13.49
N LEU A 9 2.86 9.26 -13.80
CA LEU A 9 2.95 7.97 -14.49
C LEU A 9 3.51 8.13 -15.91
N ALA A 10 3.18 9.21 -16.62
CA ALA A 10 3.77 9.50 -17.92
C ALA A 10 5.29 9.75 -17.80
N GLU A 11 5.73 10.44 -16.76
CA GLU A 11 7.17 10.60 -16.47
C GLU A 11 7.84 9.26 -16.11
N LEU A 12 7.21 8.44 -15.26
CA LEU A 12 7.72 7.10 -14.90
C LEU A 12 7.79 6.14 -16.08
N SER A 13 6.99 6.33 -17.13
CA SER A 13 7.09 5.53 -18.36
C SER A 13 8.45 5.68 -19.06
N THR A 14 9.23 6.71 -18.70
CA THR A 14 10.61 6.90 -19.19
C THR A 14 11.65 6.12 -18.38
N PHE A 15 11.27 5.53 -17.24
CA PHE A 15 12.17 4.76 -16.38
C PHE A 15 12.37 3.37 -17.01
N PRO A 16 13.59 3.03 -17.47
CA PRO A 16 13.81 1.88 -18.34
C PRO A 16 13.49 0.54 -17.65
N GLY A 17 12.46 -0.14 -18.14
CA GLY A 17 12.04 -1.48 -17.69
C GLY A 17 11.31 -1.51 -16.34
N ARG A 18 11.08 -0.34 -15.72
CA ARG A 18 10.57 -0.25 -14.34
C ARG A 18 9.17 -0.83 -14.21
N GLU A 19 8.26 -0.45 -15.10
CA GLU A 19 6.87 -0.93 -15.02
C GLU A 19 6.80 -2.45 -15.23
N GLU A 20 7.50 -2.97 -16.23
CA GLU A 20 7.52 -4.40 -16.52
C GLU A 20 8.06 -5.20 -15.33
N GLU A 21 9.12 -4.73 -14.69
CA GLU A 21 9.73 -5.39 -13.53
C GLU A 21 8.83 -5.35 -12.29
N LEU A 22 8.20 -4.21 -11.99
CA LEU A 22 7.25 -4.10 -10.88
C LEU A 22 5.99 -4.96 -11.08
N ARG A 23 5.61 -5.23 -12.33
CA ARG A 23 4.50 -6.14 -12.66
C ARG A 23 4.85 -7.62 -12.43
N LEU A 24 6.14 -7.97 -12.41
CA LEU A 24 6.61 -9.33 -12.14
C LEU A 24 6.68 -9.66 -10.65
N VAL A 25 6.73 -8.64 -9.78
CA VAL A 25 6.77 -8.83 -8.33
C VAL A 25 5.35 -8.78 -7.77
N TYR A 26 4.86 -9.95 -7.34
CA TYR A 26 3.54 -10.08 -6.73
C TYR A 26 3.61 -9.98 -5.22
N ARG A 27 2.61 -9.30 -4.65
CA ARG A 27 2.46 -9.16 -3.21
C ARG A 27 1.82 -10.39 -2.59
N TRP A 28 1.84 -10.44 -1.26
CA TRP A 28 1.18 -11.45 -0.43
C TRP A 28 1.70 -12.87 -0.65
N HIS A 29 2.98 -13.04 -1.02
CA HIS A 29 3.54 -14.33 -1.47
C HIS A 29 3.27 -15.51 -0.52
N THR A 30 3.18 -15.25 0.79
CA THR A 30 2.90 -16.28 1.81
C THR A 30 1.41 -16.68 1.85
N TRP A 31 0.51 -15.77 1.47
CA TRP A 31 -0.95 -15.94 1.56
C TRP A 31 -1.49 -16.56 0.27
N LYS A 32 -1.55 -17.89 0.22
CA LYS A 32 -2.08 -18.65 -0.92
C LYS A 32 -3.31 -19.48 -0.52
N PRO A 33 -4.40 -19.46 -1.32
CA PRO A 33 -4.63 -18.56 -2.45
C PRO A 33 -4.99 -17.13 -1.99
N MET A 34 -4.70 -16.14 -2.83
CA MET A 34 -5.21 -14.77 -2.75
C MET A 34 -5.93 -14.45 -4.06
N PHE A 35 -7.25 -14.33 -4.00
CA PHE A 35 -8.13 -14.25 -5.17
C PHE A 35 -7.80 -13.06 -6.07
N TYR A 36 -7.45 -11.90 -5.51
CA TYR A 36 -7.22 -10.64 -6.21
C TYR A 36 -5.77 -10.14 -6.01
N ARG A 37 -4.80 -11.07 -6.07
CA ARG A 37 -3.39 -10.76 -5.81
C ARG A 37 -2.88 -9.59 -6.67
N PRO A 38 -2.41 -8.49 -6.06
CA PRO A 38 -1.81 -7.38 -6.77
C PRO A 38 -0.31 -7.59 -7.01
N HIS A 39 0.21 -6.95 -8.06
CA HIS A 39 1.64 -6.73 -8.24
C HIS A 39 2.04 -5.32 -7.75
N LEU A 40 3.33 -5.08 -7.55
CA LEU A 40 3.83 -3.81 -6.97
C LEU A 40 3.43 -2.58 -7.78
N PHE A 41 3.38 -2.68 -9.11
CA PHE A 41 2.96 -1.54 -9.94
C PHE A 41 1.52 -1.07 -9.65
N SER A 42 0.57 -2.00 -9.44
CA SER A 42 -0.82 -1.67 -9.08
C SER A 42 -0.90 -1.16 -7.64
N HIS A 43 -0.14 -1.76 -6.72
CA HIS A 43 -0.07 -1.30 -5.33
C HIS A 43 0.38 0.16 -5.21
N GLY A 44 1.52 0.54 -5.83
CA GLY A 44 2.00 1.92 -5.81
C GLY A 44 0.98 2.92 -6.37
N LYS A 45 0.27 2.55 -7.44
CA LYS A 45 -0.84 3.35 -7.99
C LYS A 45 -1.99 3.51 -6.99
N LYS A 46 -2.41 2.44 -6.31
CA LYS A 46 -3.47 2.52 -5.30
C LYS A 46 -3.08 3.42 -4.12
N VAL A 47 -1.85 3.31 -3.62
CA VAL A 47 -1.34 4.19 -2.56
C VAL A 47 -1.36 5.66 -3.01
N ALA A 48 -0.93 5.96 -4.23
CA ALA A 48 -1.01 7.29 -4.81
C ALA A 48 -2.45 7.83 -4.89
N LEU A 49 -3.41 7.00 -5.32
CA LEU A 49 -4.84 7.37 -5.37
C LEU A 49 -5.41 7.67 -3.99
N LEU A 50 -5.01 6.91 -2.96
CA LEU A 50 -5.44 7.14 -1.57
C LEU A 50 -4.92 8.49 -1.04
N ILE A 51 -3.64 8.81 -1.28
CA ILE A 51 -3.05 10.11 -0.89
C ILE A 51 -3.77 11.26 -1.59
N GLU A 52 -3.99 11.15 -2.90
CA GLU A 52 -4.65 12.18 -3.66
C GLU A 52 -6.09 12.42 -3.18
N HIS A 53 -6.82 11.35 -2.89
CA HIS A 53 -8.18 11.42 -2.38
C HIS A 53 -8.28 12.25 -1.09
N VAL A 54 -7.35 12.06 -0.15
CA VAL A 54 -7.32 12.83 1.10
C VAL A 54 -6.47 14.10 1.02
N SER A 55 -5.97 14.47 -0.16
CA SER A 55 -5.10 15.64 -0.32
C SER A 55 -5.67 16.97 0.20
N PRO A 56 -7.00 17.26 0.14
CA PRO A 56 -7.55 18.46 0.76
C PRO A 56 -7.37 18.47 2.28
N ILE A 57 -7.54 17.30 2.92
CA ILE A 57 -7.42 17.12 4.37
C ILE A 57 -5.95 17.22 4.80
N LEU A 58 -5.05 16.62 4.01
CA LEU A 58 -3.61 16.74 4.22
C LEU A 58 -3.15 18.20 4.17
N LYS A 59 -3.59 18.97 3.17
CA LYS A 59 -3.25 20.41 3.06
C LYS A 59 -3.81 21.24 4.22
N ASP A 60 -5.06 20.99 4.62
CA ASP A 60 -5.70 21.72 5.71
C ASP A 60 -5.02 21.44 7.05
N THR A 61 -4.67 20.18 7.31
CA THR A 61 -4.13 19.74 8.60
C THR A 61 -2.61 19.96 8.72
N LEU A 62 -1.85 19.65 7.68
CA LEU A 62 -0.38 19.70 7.68
C LEU A 62 0.17 21.05 7.17
N GLY A 63 -0.71 21.90 6.67
CA GLY A 63 -0.42 23.27 6.28
C GLY A 63 0.31 23.40 4.94
N SER A 64 0.72 24.63 4.64
CA SER A 64 1.28 25.02 3.33
C SER A 64 2.59 24.35 2.95
N ASN A 65 3.28 23.74 3.92
CA ASN A 65 4.57 23.07 3.68
C ASN A 65 4.39 21.61 3.23
N PHE A 66 3.18 21.06 3.27
CA PHE A 66 2.93 19.70 2.80
C PHE A 66 2.83 19.66 1.27
N ASP A 67 3.77 18.97 0.63
CA ASP A 67 3.81 18.82 -0.82
C ASP A 67 3.08 17.56 -1.28
N ILE A 68 1.85 17.72 -1.78
CA ILE A 68 1.05 16.63 -2.35
C ILE A 68 1.78 15.93 -3.52
N LYS A 69 2.47 16.69 -4.39
CA LYS A 69 3.16 16.11 -5.54
C LYS A 69 4.32 15.22 -5.06
N ARG A 70 5.06 15.65 -4.03
CA ARG A 70 6.08 14.83 -3.39
C ARG A 70 5.49 13.60 -2.71
N ALA A 71 4.41 13.71 -1.96
CA ALA A 71 3.76 12.56 -1.30
C ALA A 71 3.28 11.50 -2.31
N ILE A 72 2.68 11.93 -3.42
CA ILE A 72 2.28 11.04 -4.51
C ILE A 72 3.51 10.43 -5.19
N ALA A 73 4.55 11.22 -5.45
CA ALA A 73 5.80 10.72 -6.04
C ALA A 73 6.43 9.62 -5.17
N LEU A 74 6.55 9.86 -3.86
CA LEU A 74 7.04 8.87 -2.88
C LEU A 74 6.22 7.59 -2.93
N ALA A 75 4.88 7.68 -2.92
CA ALA A 75 4.02 6.50 -3.04
C ALA A 75 4.21 5.72 -4.34
N LEU A 76 4.45 6.41 -5.46
CA LEU A 76 4.65 5.73 -6.74
C LEU A 76 5.96 4.94 -6.81
N VAL A 77 7.02 5.39 -6.12
CA VAL A 77 8.38 4.81 -6.20
C VAL A 77 8.85 4.06 -4.95
N HIS A 78 8.04 4.00 -3.90
CA HIS A 78 8.46 3.46 -2.59
C HIS A 78 8.94 2.00 -2.64
N ASP A 79 8.38 1.20 -3.55
CA ASP A 79 8.71 -0.22 -3.72
C ASP A 79 9.67 -0.48 -4.90
N ASP A 80 10.24 0.56 -5.51
CA ASP A 80 11.22 0.38 -6.60
C ASP A 80 12.40 -0.53 -6.22
N PRO A 81 12.97 -0.46 -5.00
CA PRO A 81 14.03 -1.37 -4.57
C PRO A 81 13.65 -2.86 -4.66
N GLU A 82 12.36 -3.17 -4.53
CA GLU A 82 11.84 -4.55 -4.58
C GLU A 82 11.92 -5.16 -5.99
N ILE A 83 12.17 -4.37 -7.03
CA ILE A 83 12.59 -4.87 -8.36
C ILE A 83 13.80 -5.80 -8.24
N LEU A 84 14.74 -5.47 -7.34
CA LEU A 84 16.00 -6.19 -7.16
C LEU A 84 15.97 -7.12 -5.95
N THR A 85 15.23 -6.79 -4.90
CA THR A 85 15.21 -7.57 -3.65
C THR A 85 14.06 -8.58 -3.58
N GLY A 86 12.98 -8.38 -4.35
CA GLY A 86 11.68 -9.01 -4.10
C GLY A 86 10.92 -8.38 -2.93
N ASP A 87 9.64 -8.72 -2.79
CA ASP A 87 8.73 -8.26 -1.72
C ASP A 87 9.02 -8.99 -0.40
N TYR A 88 9.62 -8.28 0.55
CA TYR A 88 9.71 -8.72 1.94
C TYR A 88 8.51 -8.22 2.74
N GLN A 89 7.54 -9.11 2.92
CA GLN A 89 6.23 -8.78 3.44
C GLN A 89 6.28 -8.23 4.87
N ALA A 90 5.37 -7.31 5.20
CA ALA A 90 5.25 -6.77 6.55
C ALA A 90 5.06 -7.85 7.64
N GLY A 91 4.36 -8.93 7.30
CA GLY A 91 4.19 -10.09 8.18
C GLY A 91 5.51 -10.77 8.53
N ASP A 92 6.38 -10.93 7.53
CA ASP A 92 7.70 -11.55 7.66
C ASP A 92 8.62 -10.64 8.49
N LYS A 93 8.67 -9.35 8.12
CA LYS A 93 9.42 -8.32 8.86
C LYS A 93 9.00 -8.25 10.34
N ALA A 94 7.73 -8.48 10.68
CA ALA A 94 7.24 -8.50 12.06
C ALA A 94 7.76 -9.68 12.91
N LYS A 95 8.40 -10.67 12.29
CA LYS A 95 8.96 -11.86 12.98
C LYS A 95 10.48 -11.97 12.85
N MET A 96 11.09 -11.13 12.02
CA MET A 96 12.53 -11.05 11.88
C MET A 96 13.20 -10.51 13.16
N THR A 97 14.38 -11.05 13.45
CA THR A 97 15.29 -10.51 14.46
C THR A 97 15.86 -9.15 14.01
N PRO A 98 16.39 -8.32 14.93
CA PRO A 98 17.05 -7.07 14.56
C PRO A 98 18.19 -7.25 13.54
N ALA A 99 18.94 -8.36 13.63
CA ALA A 99 20.01 -8.65 12.67
C ALA A 99 19.48 -8.98 11.27
N GLN A 100 18.36 -9.71 11.18
CA GLN A 100 17.69 -9.97 9.90
C GLN A 100 17.12 -8.68 9.30
N LEU A 101 16.46 -7.84 10.10
CA LEU A 101 15.96 -6.54 9.63
C LEU A 101 17.08 -5.63 9.13
N ALA A 102 18.22 -5.59 9.83
CA ALA A 102 19.39 -4.83 9.37
C ALA A 102 19.98 -5.39 8.07
N ALA A 103 19.95 -6.70 7.87
CA ALA A 103 20.38 -7.32 6.62
C ALA A 103 19.45 -6.96 5.45
N ILE A 104 18.13 -6.93 5.69
CA ILE A 104 17.15 -6.48 4.69
C ILE A 104 17.35 -4.99 4.37
N ASP A 105 17.51 -4.13 5.37
CA ASP A 105 17.78 -2.70 5.15
C ASP A 105 19.05 -2.49 4.31
N ALA A 106 20.12 -3.25 4.58
CA ALA A 106 21.34 -3.20 3.78
C ALA A 106 21.12 -3.64 2.32
N GLN A 107 20.32 -4.67 2.09
CA GLN A 107 19.94 -5.12 0.74
C GLN A 107 19.11 -4.06 0.01
N GLU A 108 18.14 -3.44 0.68
CA GLU A 108 17.33 -2.35 0.14
C GLU A 108 18.21 -1.14 -0.22
N ARG A 109 19.19 -0.76 0.62
CA ARG A 109 20.15 0.32 0.29
C ARG A 109 21.02 -0.01 -0.92
N GLU A 110 21.49 -1.24 -1.04
CA GLU A 110 22.25 -1.68 -2.20
C GLU A 110 21.39 -1.64 -3.48
N ALA A 111 20.12 -2.04 -3.38
CA ALA A 111 19.18 -1.96 -4.48
C ALA A 111 18.91 -0.50 -4.90
N ILE A 112 18.70 0.41 -3.95
CA ILE A 112 18.56 1.84 -4.21
C ILE A 112 19.77 2.38 -4.96
N ALA A 113 20.99 2.09 -4.49
CA ALA A 113 22.22 2.54 -5.15
C ALA A 113 22.28 2.10 -6.62
N LYS A 114 21.94 0.84 -6.92
CA LYS A 114 21.89 0.31 -8.29
C LYS A 114 20.80 0.98 -9.14
N LEU A 115 19.62 1.22 -8.57
CA LEU A 115 18.52 1.85 -9.29
C LEU A 115 18.79 3.33 -9.57
N VAL A 116 19.48 4.04 -8.67
CA VAL A 116 19.92 5.44 -8.89
C VAL A 116 20.92 5.57 -10.04
N GLU A 117 21.72 4.53 -10.31
CA GLU A 117 22.59 4.46 -11.49
C GLU A 117 21.81 4.17 -12.77
N ARG A 118 20.74 3.39 -12.68
CA ARG A 118 19.93 2.92 -13.81
C ARG A 118 18.88 3.92 -14.28
N PHE A 119 18.18 4.56 -13.35
CA PHE A 119 17.01 5.40 -13.61
C PHE A 119 17.38 6.87 -13.78
N PRO A 120 16.46 7.68 -14.37
CA PRO A 120 16.63 9.13 -14.42
C PRO A 120 16.96 9.72 -13.04
N LYS A 121 17.84 10.72 -13.02
CA LYS A 121 18.29 11.37 -11.78
C LYS A 121 17.17 12.09 -11.04
N THR A 122 16.15 12.53 -11.77
CA THR A 122 15.01 13.22 -11.20
C THR A 122 13.70 12.51 -11.52
N PHE A 123 12.74 12.64 -10.61
CA PHE A 123 11.35 12.26 -10.79
C PHE A 123 10.46 13.31 -10.13
N ALA A 124 9.41 13.76 -10.81
CA ALA A 124 8.44 14.74 -10.29
C ALA A 124 9.08 16.10 -9.92
N GLY A 125 10.28 16.39 -10.43
CA GLY A 125 11.07 17.58 -10.07
C GLY A 125 11.94 17.41 -8.81
N PHE A 126 12.05 16.21 -8.24
CA PHE A 126 12.92 15.90 -7.12
C PHE A 126 14.04 14.95 -7.55
N GLU A 127 15.17 14.95 -6.83
CA GLU A 127 16.19 13.92 -7.00
C GLU A 127 15.61 12.55 -6.63
N TYR A 128 15.72 11.57 -7.53
CA TYR A 128 15.16 10.23 -7.32
C TYR A 128 15.79 9.54 -6.09
N GLN A 129 17.09 9.74 -5.88
CA GLN A 129 17.78 9.23 -4.69
C GLN A 129 17.18 9.81 -3.40
N ASP A 130 16.87 11.10 -3.35
CA ASP A 130 16.27 11.72 -2.17
C ASP A 130 14.88 11.16 -1.88
N LEU A 131 14.10 10.82 -2.91
CA LEU A 131 12.80 10.16 -2.72
C LEU A 131 12.96 8.78 -2.08
N GLN A 132 13.91 7.97 -2.58
CA GLN A 132 14.18 6.64 -2.04
C GLN A 132 14.65 6.70 -0.58
N ASP A 133 15.60 7.58 -0.30
CA ASP A 133 16.12 7.85 1.04
C ASP A 133 15.01 8.32 2.01
N ASP A 134 14.12 9.20 1.54
CA ASP A 134 13.02 9.74 2.34
C ASP A 134 12.02 8.66 2.74
N VAL A 135 11.63 7.77 1.82
CA VAL A 135 10.75 6.63 2.11
C VAL A 135 11.45 5.65 3.06
N GLN A 136 12.70 5.29 2.78
CA GLN A 136 13.44 4.30 3.55
C GLN A 136 13.59 4.72 5.02
N ASP A 137 13.99 5.97 5.25
CA ASP A 137 14.28 6.48 6.59
C ASP A 137 13.11 7.28 7.20
N LEU A 138 11.99 7.43 6.49
CA LEU A 138 10.82 8.22 6.89
C LEU A 138 11.20 9.66 7.32
N ARG A 139 12.06 10.31 6.52
CA ARG A 139 12.68 11.61 6.87
C ARG A 139 11.68 12.77 6.84
N THR A 140 10.72 12.72 5.94
CA THR A 140 9.75 13.80 5.68
C THR A 140 8.33 13.42 6.09
N GLN A 141 7.48 14.43 6.28
CA GLN A 141 6.05 14.21 6.57
C GLN A 141 5.34 13.54 5.37
N GLU A 142 5.74 13.85 4.15
CA GLU A 142 5.24 13.24 2.92
C GLU A 142 5.56 11.74 2.88
N ALA A 143 6.78 11.35 3.26
CA ALA A 143 7.17 9.94 3.35
C ALA A 143 6.38 9.18 4.42
N ARG A 144 6.09 9.82 5.55
CA ARG A 144 5.28 9.21 6.62
C ARG A 144 3.82 9.08 6.23
N VAL A 145 3.26 10.04 5.49
CA VAL A 145 1.92 9.93 4.90
C VAL A 145 1.89 8.83 3.85
N ALA A 146 2.88 8.75 2.96
CA ALA A 146 2.98 7.67 1.99
C ALA A 146 3.05 6.30 2.69
N LYS A 147 3.85 6.19 3.75
CA LYS A 147 3.93 4.96 4.55
C LYS A 147 2.61 4.62 5.23
N PHE A 148 1.89 5.61 5.74
CA PHE A 148 0.60 5.38 6.38
C PHE A 148 -0.43 4.84 5.37
N MET A 149 -0.42 5.39 4.15
CA MET A 149 -1.31 4.96 3.08
C MET A 149 -0.91 3.60 2.48
N ASP A 150 0.38 3.26 2.43
CA ASP A 150 0.86 1.90 2.11
C ASP A 150 0.23 0.85 3.06
N VAL A 151 0.32 1.11 4.37
CA VAL A 151 -0.28 0.20 5.37
C VAL A 151 -1.81 0.14 5.24
N LEU A 152 -2.46 1.26 4.91
CA LEU A 152 -3.90 1.30 4.64
C LEU A 152 -4.27 0.47 3.39
N ASP A 153 -3.51 0.57 2.30
CA ASP A 153 -3.78 -0.20 1.09
C ASP A 153 -3.61 -1.70 1.34
N GLY A 154 -2.55 -2.11 2.05
CA GLY A 154 -2.38 -3.51 2.47
C GLY A 154 -3.53 -4.01 3.36
N PHE A 155 -4.09 -3.15 4.21
CA PHE A 155 -5.30 -3.49 4.97
C PHE A 155 -6.53 -3.65 4.07
N GLY A 156 -6.71 -2.75 3.10
CA GLY A 156 -7.76 -2.81 2.09
C GLY A 156 -7.70 -4.10 1.28
N GLU A 157 -6.51 -4.47 0.80
CA GLU A 157 -6.24 -5.72 0.07
C GLU A 157 -6.66 -6.97 0.88
N GLY A 158 -6.28 -7.04 2.17
CA GLY A 158 -6.67 -8.17 3.01
C GLY A 158 -8.16 -8.22 3.36
N ILE A 159 -8.79 -7.05 3.60
CA ILE A 159 -10.25 -6.99 3.80
C ILE A 159 -11.00 -7.39 2.52
N HIS A 160 -10.46 -7.00 1.36
CA HIS A 160 -11.05 -7.33 0.07
C HIS A 160 -11.18 -8.85 -0.11
N GLU A 161 -10.15 -9.60 0.26
CA GLU A 161 -10.16 -11.07 0.27
C GLU A 161 -11.20 -11.63 1.25
N LEU A 162 -11.28 -11.07 2.46
CA LEU A 162 -12.26 -11.49 3.45
C LEU A 162 -13.70 -11.32 2.92
N TYR A 163 -14.02 -10.15 2.35
CA TYR A 163 -15.35 -9.89 1.80
C TYR A 163 -15.63 -10.62 0.47
N ALA A 164 -14.61 -11.20 -0.16
CA ALA A 164 -14.77 -12.15 -1.27
C ALA A 164 -15.07 -13.58 -0.81
N GLY A 165 -15.10 -13.83 0.50
CA GLY A 165 -15.28 -15.16 1.08
C GLY A 165 -13.99 -15.96 1.19
N ASN A 166 -12.81 -15.34 1.05
CA ASN A 166 -11.54 -16.05 1.20
C ASN A 166 -11.23 -16.30 2.68
N ALA A 167 -11.60 -17.48 3.17
CA ALA A 167 -11.32 -17.90 4.53
C ALA A 167 -9.82 -17.99 4.88
N ARG A 168 -8.91 -17.98 3.89
CA ARG A 168 -7.45 -17.99 4.15
C ARG A 168 -7.01 -16.82 5.00
N PHE A 169 -7.68 -15.66 4.84
CA PHE A 169 -7.39 -14.42 5.54
C PHE A 169 -7.89 -14.40 7.00
N THR A 170 -8.47 -15.50 7.50
CA THR A 170 -8.88 -15.63 8.91
C THR A 170 -7.92 -16.42 9.78
N SER A 171 -6.82 -16.92 9.21
CA SER A 171 -5.86 -17.78 9.88
C SER A 171 -4.44 -17.33 9.65
N SER A 172 -3.60 -17.38 10.68
CA SER A 172 -2.17 -17.08 10.58
C SER A 172 -1.47 -17.95 9.54
N MET A 173 -0.40 -17.42 8.98
CA MET A 173 0.56 -18.18 8.18
C MET A 173 1.71 -18.65 9.07
N VAL A 174 2.39 -19.72 8.67
CA VAL A 174 3.68 -20.11 9.22
C VAL A 174 4.68 -20.19 8.08
N ASN A 175 5.81 -19.50 8.22
CA ASN A 175 6.94 -19.58 7.29
C ASN A 175 8.25 -19.68 8.07
N GLU A 176 9.38 -19.51 7.39
CA GLU A 176 10.73 -19.59 7.96
C GLU A 176 11.00 -18.57 9.08
N PHE A 177 10.24 -17.47 9.13
CA PHE A 177 10.34 -16.45 10.18
C PHE A 177 9.42 -16.77 11.39
N GLY A 178 8.50 -17.74 11.25
CA GLY A 178 7.62 -18.22 12.30
C GLY A 178 6.14 -17.99 12.02
N THR A 179 5.34 -17.88 13.07
CA THR A 179 3.89 -17.63 12.94
C THR A 179 3.63 -16.15 12.65
N ILE A 180 3.21 -15.88 11.42
CA ILE A 180 2.86 -14.54 10.93
C ILE A 180 1.56 -14.09 11.61
N PRO A 181 1.49 -12.84 12.12
CA PRO A 181 0.26 -12.31 12.69
C PRO A 181 -0.86 -12.28 11.64
N LEU A 182 -2.12 -12.27 12.10
CA LEU A 182 -3.23 -12.01 11.18
C LEU A 182 -3.05 -10.63 10.52
N PHE A 183 -3.48 -10.53 9.27
CA PHE A 183 -3.27 -9.32 8.46
C PHE A 183 -3.94 -8.10 9.11
N ASP A 184 -5.13 -8.28 9.68
CA ASP A 184 -5.92 -7.21 10.28
C ASP A 184 -5.27 -6.71 11.57
N ASP A 185 -4.92 -7.61 12.49
CA ASP A 185 -4.20 -7.28 13.71
C ASP A 185 -2.87 -6.55 13.41
N LEU A 186 -2.10 -7.03 12.43
CA LEU A 186 -0.86 -6.38 12.02
C LEU A 186 -1.10 -4.95 11.50
N ASN A 187 -2.03 -4.77 10.58
CA ASN A 187 -2.29 -3.47 9.96
C ASN A 187 -2.96 -2.48 10.91
N ILE A 188 -3.86 -2.94 11.79
CA ILE A 188 -4.48 -2.13 12.85
C ILE A 188 -3.40 -1.65 13.81
N ARG A 189 -2.55 -2.55 14.32
CA ARG A 189 -1.47 -2.17 15.25
C ARG A 189 -0.47 -1.21 14.62
N ARG A 190 -0.03 -1.46 13.38
CA ARG A 190 0.92 -0.57 12.68
C ARG A 190 0.35 0.83 12.49
N ARG A 191 -0.89 0.97 12.05
CA ARG A 191 -1.51 2.31 11.90
C ARG A 191 -1.71 3.02 13.23
N ALA A 192 -2.15 2.31 14.28
CA ALA A 192 -2.27 2.87 15.62
C ALA A 192 -0.92 3.39 16.14
N GLN A 193 0.16 2.61 15.96
CA GLN A 193 1.52 3.03 16.30
C GLN A 193 1.97 4.26 15.51
N MET A 194 1.63 4.38 14.23
CA MET A 194 1.98 5.56 13.43
C MET A 194 1.24 6.82 13.88
N LEU A 195 -0.06 6.70 14.19
CA LEU A 195 -0.87 7.80 14.75
C LEU A 195 -0.30 8.30 16.09
N GLU A 196 0.26 7.41 16.91
CA GLU A 196 0.88 7.78 18.18
C GLU A 196 2.30 8.33 18.01
N LYS A 197 3.11 7.70 17.15
CA LYS A 197 4.54 7.99 17.00
C LYS A 197 4.83 9.29 16.25
N TYR A 198 4.05 9.60 15.23
CA TYR A 198 4.30 10.73 14.32
C TYR A 198 3.26 11.83 14.55
N PRO A 199 3.62 12.97 15.16
CA PRO A 199 2.65 14.03 15.51
C PRO A 199 1.79 14.52 14.35
N GLU A 200 2.36 14.63 13.16
CA GLU A 200 1.66 15.01 11.94
C GLU A 200 0.62 13.98 11.49
N ILE A 201 0.91 12.69 11.64
CA ILE A 201 -0.06 11.62 11.36
C ILE A 201 -1.13 11.63 12.45
N GLY A 202 -0.74 11.81 13.71
CA GLY A 202 -1.66 11.97 14.84
C GLY A 202 -2.59 13.17 14.71
N ALA A 203 -2.16 14.26 14.07
CA ALA A 203 -2.99 15.44 13.80
C ALA A 203 -4.13 15.14 12.79
N LEU A 204 -3.95 14.13 11.94
CA LEU A 204 -4.98 13.70 10.98
C LEU A 204 -6.02 12.78 11.62
N LYS A 205 -5.83 12.35 12.87
CA LYS A 205 -6.76 11.47 13.56
C LYS A 205 -8.18 12.06 13.55
N ASP A 206 -9.15 11.21 13.25
CA ASP A 206 -10.58 11.56 13.19
C ASP A 206 -10.95 12.60 12.10
N SER A 207 -10.00 13.03 11.25
CA SER A 207 -10.26 13.94 10.11
C SER A 207 -10.88 13.22 8.90
N HIS A 208 -10.65 11.91 8.79
CA HIS A 208 -11.16 11.03 7.74
C HIS A 208 -11.16 9.59 8.24
N VAL A 209 -12.04 8.74 7.70
CA VAL A 209 -12.15 7.31 8.06
C VAL A 209 -10.81 6.56 7.93
N PHE A 210 -9.94 6.98 7.00
CA PHE A 210 -8.61 6.42 6.80
C PHE A 210 -7.65 6.64 7.98
N PHE A 211 -7.84 7.71 8.74
CA PHE A 211 -7.02 8.07 9.90
C PHE A 211 -7.65 7.66 11.24
N GLU A 212 -8.77 6.94 11.20
CA GLU A 212 -9.39 6.35 12.39
C GLU A 212 -8.76 4.99 12.72
N ILE A 213 -8.74 4.65 14.01
CA ILE A 213 -8.39 3.30 14.45
C ILE A 213 -9.49 2.36 13.97
N SER A 214 -9.11 1.39 13.15
CA SER A 214 -10.05 0.41 12.63
C SER A 214 -10.55 -0.55 13.71
N PRO A 215 -11.87 -0.83 13.75
CA PRO A 215 -12.41 -1.84 14.64
C PRO A 215 -11.90 -3.24 14.24
N ALA A 216 -11.90 -4.16 15.20
CA ALA A 216 -11.58 -5.56 14.92
C ALA A 216 -12.61 -6.17 13.94
N LEU A 217 -12.16 -7.02 13.04
CA LEU A 217 -13.03 -7.71 12.07
C LEU A 217 -13.67 -8.94 12.71
N ASP A 218 -15.00 -8.98 12.75
CA ASP A 218 -15.74 -10.20 13.10
C ASP A 218 -15.91 -11.10 11.87
N TRP A 219 -14.82 -11.74 11.46
CA TRP A 219 -14.80 -12.60 10.27
C TRP A 219 -15.79 -13.77 10.34
N LYS A 220 -16.20 -14.21 11.54
CA LYS A 220 -17.22 -15.27 11.72
C LYS A 220 -18.60 -14.83 11.23
N SER A 221 -18.91 -13.55 11.42
CA SER A 221 -20.14 -12.95 10.92
C SER A 221 -20.03 -12.53 9.45
N ILE A 222 -18.83 -12.11 9.01
CA ILE A 222 -18.59 -11.66 7.63
C ILE A 222 -18.63 -12.83 6.64
N LEU A 223 -17.78 -13.85 6.81
CA LEU A 223 -17.56 -14.92 5.82
C LEU A 223 -18.84 -15.61 5.30
N PRO A 224 -19.83 -15.96 6.13
CA PRO A 224 -21.04 -16.65 5.65
C PRO A 224 -21.90 -15.79 4.70
N THR A 225 -21.69 -14.47 4.67
CA THR A 225 -22.45 -13.53 3.84
C THR A 225 -21.74 -13.16 2.54
N CYS A 226 -20.52 -13.67 2.35
CA CYS A 226 -19.63 -13.23 1.27
C CYS A 226 -19.70 -14.13 0.04
N SER A 227 -19.38 -13.54 -1.10
CA SER A 227 -19.21 -14.20 -2.39
C SER A 227 -18.10 -13.49 -3.16
N VAL A 228 -17.52 -14.16 -4.16
CA VAL A 228 -16.54 -13.54 -5.06
C VAL A 228 -17.06 -12.21 -5.61
N HIS A 229 -16.18 -11.21 -5.68
CA HIS A 229 -16.54 -9.88 -6.12
C HIS A 229 -16.96 -9.87 -7.57
N THR A 230 -18.06 -9.17 -7.83
CA THR A 230 -18.52 -8.74 -9.15
C THR A 230 -18.54 -7.22 -9.21
N LYS A 231 -18.56 -6.65 -10.42
CA LYS A 231 -18.76 -5.21 -10.62
C LYS A 231 -19.95 -4.65 -9.82
N GLU A 232 -21.05 -5.40 -9.73
CA GLU A 232 -22.23 -4.97 -8.99
C GLU A 232 -22.05 -5.07 -7.47
N SER A 233 -21.33 -6.09 -6.98
CA SER A 233 -21.06 -6.20 -5.53
C SER A 233 -20.16 -5.09 -5.00
N LEU A 234 -19.20 -4.62 -5.82
CA LEU A 234 -18.22 -3.61 -5.41
C LEU A 234 -18.84 -2.23 -5.16
N SER A 235 -19.97 -1.93 -5.81
CA SER A 235 -20.68 -0.66 -5.60
C SER A 235 -21.51 -0.65 -4.31
N LYS A 236 -21.68 -1.79 -3.64
CA LYS A 236 -22.44 -1.92 -2.40
C LYS A 236 -21.52 -1.72 -1.21
N SER A 237 -21.99 -0.91 -0.25
CA SER A 237 -21.35 -0.78 1.06
C SER A 237 -21.51 -2.09 1.83
N VAL A 238 -20.46 -2.49 2.55
CA VAL A 238 -20.48 -3.64 3.46
C VAL A 238 -20.56 -3.22 4.93
N GLY A 239 -20.72 -1.93 5.19
CA GLY A 239 -20.80 -1.37 6.55
C GLY A 239 -19.45 -1.28 7.25
N TYR A 240 -18.35 -1.37 6.52
CA TYR A 240 -16.99 -1.22 7.06
C TYR A 240 -16.34 0.05 6.47
N PRO A 241 -16.38 1.20 7.17
CA PRO A 241 -16.13 2.51 6.57
C PRO A 241 -14.79 2.63 5.83
N GLN A 242 -13.69 2.12 6.39
CA GLN A 242 -12.38 2.22 5.75
C GLN A 242 -12.28 1.42 4.46
N TYR A 243 -12.92 0.25 4.41
CA TYR A 243 -12.90 -0.61 3.22
C TYR A 243 -13.87 -0.10 2.16
N ASP A 244 -15.04 0.39 2.57
CA ASP A 244 -15.98 1.02 1.66
C ASP A 244 -15.38 2.26 1.01
N GLU A 245 -14.68 3.10 1.77
CA GLU A 245 -14.00 4.27 1.20
C GLU A 245 -12.79 3.85 0.35
N TRP A 246 -12.00 2.85 0.77
CA TRP A 246 -10.88 2.32 -0.03
C TRP A 246 -11.35 1.83 -1.42
N LYS A 247 -12.40 1.00 -1.48
CA LYS A 247 -13.00 0.56 -2.74
C LYS A 247 -13.47 1.75 -3.58
N LYS A 248 -14.19 2.69 -2.94
CA LYS A 248 -14.76 3.87 -3.61
C LYS A 248 -13.68 4.73 -4.24
N VAL A 249 -12.53 4.93 -3.58
CA VAL A 249 -11.40 5.66 -4.16
C VAL A 249 -10.92 5.00 -5.44
N ILE A 250 -10.69 3.68 -5.41
CA ILE A 250 -10.18 2.93 -6.56
C ILE A 250 -11.21 2.91 -7.69
N LEU A 251 -12.49 2.66 -7.39
CA LEU A 251 -13.58 2.64 -8.38
C LEU A 251 -13.78 3.99 -9.09
N ASN A 252 -13.60 5.10 -8.37
CA ASN A 252 -13.83 6.44 -8.92
C ASN A 252 -12.61 7.01 -9.62
N SER A 253 -11.40 6.66 -9.18
CA SER A 253 -10.17 7.37 -9.55
C SER A 253 -9.15 6.50 -10.29
N GLY A 254 -9.23 5.17 -10.12
CA GLY A 254 -8.39 4.21 -10.82
C GLY A 254 -8.58 4.24 -12.34
N ASP A 255 -7.61 3.68 -13.06
CA ASP A 255 -7.83 3.33 -14.47
C ASP A 255 -8.60 2.01 -14.60
N SER A 256 -8.84 1.59 -15.84
CA SER A 256 -9.56 0.36 -16.12
C SER A 256 -8.89 -0.87 -15.52
N GLU A 257 -7.56 -0.89 -15.44
CA GLU A 257 -6.82 -2.02 -14.85
C GLU A 257 -7.04 -2.09 -13.35
N GLU A 258 -6.88 -0.97 -12.62
CA GLU A 258 -7.09 -0.97 -11.16
C GLU A 258 -8.53 -1.34 -10.80
N ILE A 259 -9.51 -0.90 -11.59
CA ILE A 259 -10.92 -1.25 -11.40
C ILE A 259 -11.15 -2.74 -11.69
N GLU A 260 -10.56 -3.27 -12.75
CA GLU A 260 -10.68 -4.69 -13.13
C GLU A 260 -10.06 -5.61 -12.07
N ASN A 261 -8.93 -5.20 -11.49
CA ASN A 261 -8.24 -5.95 -10.44
C ASN A 261 -9.11 -6.22 -9.20
N LEU A 262 -10.16 -5.42 -8.95
CA LEU A 262 -11.06 -5.61 -7.81
C LEU A 262 -12.12 -6.72 -8.01
N TYR A 263 -12.32 -7.23 -9.22
CA TYR A 263 -13.32 -8.28 -9.47
C TYR A 263 -12.84 -9.40 -10.40
N THR A 264 -11.67 -9.27 -11.02
CA THR A 264 -11.06 -10.36 -11.77
C THR A 264 -10.25 -11.25 -10.84
N GLN A 265 -10.84 -12.40 -10.48
CA GLN A 265 -10.18 -13.43 -9.69
C GLN A 265 -9.02 -14.06 -10.47
N ARG A 266 -7.82 -14.04 -9.87
CA ARG A 266 -6.56 -14.55 -10.42
C ARG A 266 -6.15 -15.89 -9.83
N GLU A 267 -6.53 -16.17 -8.59
CA GLU A 267 -6.27 -17.44 -7.91
C GLU A 267 -7.57 -18.06 -7.37
N PHE A 268 -7.58 -19.39 -7.26
CA PHE A 268 -8.77 -20.17 -6.92
C PHE A 268 -8.51 -21.01 -5.67
N ALA A 269 -9.56 -21.22 -4.87
CA ALA A 269 -9.55 -22.03 -3.64
C ALA A 269 -9.48 -23.53 -3.90
#